data_AF-A0A523SEW0-F1
#
_entry.id   AF-A0A523SEW0-F1
#
_cell.length_a   1.000
_cell.length_b   1.000
_cell.length_c   1.000
_cell.angle_alpha   90.00
_cell.angle_beta   90.00
_cell.angle_gamma   90.00
#
_symmetry.space_group_name_H-M   'P 1'
#
loop_
_entity.id
_entity.type
_entity.pdbx_description
1 polymer ?
#
loop_
_entity_poly.entity_id
_entity_poly.type
_entity_poly.pdbx_seq_one_letter_code
_entity_poly.pdbx_strand_id
1 'polypeptide(L)'
;MLIVVWLMFIARNKTILLLNKEEFMKKFLILVVLVASCLVAGCVGKVQTYTDPGQSINVSTNQEFVIALESNRTTGYLWEESYDESMLKLVESRYELGKEAEQGLVGAGGVDYFRFKALKAGETEITMTHKRPWEEEVLEQRVFRVSIK
;
A
#
# COMPACT_ATOMS: atom_id res chain seq x y z
N MET A 1 -38.77 -62.72 -23.45
CA MET A 1 -39.08 -61.30 -23.74
C MET A 1 -38.94 -60.38 -22.52
N LEU A 2 -39.35 -60.79 -21.31
CA LEU A 2 -39.33 -59.95 -20.09
C LEU A 2 -37.92 -59.58 -19.57
N ILE A 3 -36.92 -60.45 -19.73
CA ILE A 3 -35.54 -60.22 -19.24
C ILE A 3 -34.85 -59.06 -19.98
N VAL A 4 -35.10 -58.92 -21.29
CA VAL A 4 -34.49 -57.87 -22.12
C VAL A 4 -35.08 -56.50 -21.76
N VAL A 5 -36.39 -56.43 -21.50
CA VAL A 5 -37.07 -55.20 -21.07
C VAL A 5 -36.59 -54.75 -19.68
N TRP A 6 -36.38 -55.72 -18.76
CA TRP A 6 -35.85 -55.43 -17.43
C TRP A 6 -34.39 -54.94 -17.45
N LEU A 7 -33.53 -55.55 -18.27
CA LEU A 7 -32.15 -55.11 -18.45
C LEU A 7 -32.06 -53.72 -19.10
N MET A 8 -32.91 -53.43 -20.10
CA MET A 8 -32.99 -52.09 -20.69
C MET A 8 -33.52 -51.04 -19.70
N PHE A 9 -34.44 -51.40 -18.81
CA PHE A 9 -34.92 -50.51 -17.75
C PHE A 9 -33.80 -50.18 -16.74
N ILE A 10 -33.01 -51.18 -16.34
CA ILE A 10 -31.85 -51.00 -15.46
C ILE A 10 -30.75 -50.16 -16.13
N ALA A 11 -30.44 -50.44 -17.40
CA ALA A 11 -29.45 -49.69 -18.16
C ALA A 11 -29.87 -48.22 -18.33
N ARG A 12 -31.14 -47.97 -18.70
CA ARG A 12 -31.70 -46.62 -18.83
C ARG A 12 -31.65 -45.85 -17.51
N ASN A 13 -31.95 -46.48 -16.39
CA ASN A 13 -31.90 -45.83 -15.08
C ASN A 13 -30.45 -45.49 -14.66
N LYS A 14 -29.49 -46.38 -14.93
CA LYS A 14 -28.06 -46.10 -14.71
C LYS A 14 -27.55 -44.96 -15.59
N THR A 15 -27.93 -44.90 -16.87
CA THR A 15 -27.51 -43.83 -17.78
C THR A 15 -28.11 -42.47 -17.39
N ILE A 16 -29.37 -42.41 -16.93
CA ILE A 16 -30.00 -41.18 -16.44
C ILE A 16 -29.33 -40.67 -15.15
N LEU A 17 -28.98 -41.58 -14.22
CA LEU A 17 -28.24 -41.24 -13.01
C LEU A 17 -26.84 -40.71 -13.30
N LEU A 18 -26.15 -41.28 -14.30
CA LEU A 18 -24.83 -40.82 -14.75
C LEU A 18 -24.90 -39.44 -15.43
N LEU A 19 -25.88 -39.23 -16.33
CA LEU A 19 -26.12 -37.92 -16.98
C LEU A 19 -26.41 -36.81 -15.96
N ASN A 20 -27.21 -37.10 -14.94
CA ASN A 20 -27.53 -36.11 -13.90
C ASN A 20 -26.31 -35.80 -13.01
N LYS A 21 -25.42 -36.78 -12.81
CA LYS A 21 -24.15 -36.60 -12.08
C LYS A 21 -23.15 -35.77 -12.88
N GLU A 22 -23.03 -35.99 -14.18
CA GLU A 22 -22.17 -35.19 -15.08
C GLU A 22 -22.65 -33.74 -15.16
N GLU A 23 -23.96 -33.50 -15.34
CA GLU A 23 -24.55 -32.16 -15.33
C GLU A 23 -24.40 -31.46 -13.97
N PHE A 24 -24.56 -32.21 -12.87
CA PHE A 24 -24.31 -31.71 -11.51
C PHE A 24 -22.83 -31.33 -11.31
N MET A 25 -21.89 -32.17 -11.76
CA MET A 25 -20.45 -31.88 -11.64
C MET A 25 -20.02 -30.71 -12.52
N LYS A 26 -20.59 -30.53 -13.72
CA LYS A 26 -20.31 -29.37 -14.58
C LYS A 26 -20.82 -28.07 -13.97
N LYS A 27 -22.05 -28.06 -13.43
CA LYS A 27 -22.61 -26.89 -12.73
C LYS A 27 -21.83 -26.55 -11.47
N PHE A 28 -21.38 -27.57 -10.74
CA PHE A 28 -20.49 -27.42 -9.60
C PHE A 28 -19.14 -26.83 -10.02
N LEU A 29 -18.53 -27.32 -11.12
CA LEU A 29 -17.28 -26.77 -11.65
C LEU A 29 -17.40 -25.30 -12.07
N ILE A 30 -18.50 -24.94 -12.76
CA ILE A 30 -18.76 -23.56 -13.19
C ILE A 30 -18.94 -22.64 -11.98
N LEU A 31 -19.61 -23.10 -10.93
CA LEU A 31 -19.78 -22.36 -9.68
C LEU A 31 -18.45 -22.15 -8.95
N VAL A 32 -17.58 -23.16 -8.90
CA VAL A 32 -16.25 -23.07 -8.28
C VAL A 32 -15.36 -22.06 -9.02
N VAL A 33 -15.42 -22.03 -10.36
CA VAL A 33 -14.65 -21.06 -11.17
C VAL A 33 -15.17 -19.62 -10.99
N LEU A 34 -16.49 -19.42 -10.90
CA LEU A 34 -17.09 -18.10 -10.64
C LEU A 34 -16.80 -17.57 -9.24
N VAL A 35 -16.73 -18.45 -8.23
CA VAL A 35 -16.37 -18.05 -6.86
C VAL A 35 -14.86 -17.78 -6.73
N ALA A 36 -14.03 -18.52 -7.47
CA ALA A 36 -12.57 -18.32 -7.47
C ALA A 36 -12.13 -16.99 -8.13
N SER A 37 -12.92 -16.42 -9.06
CA SER A 37 -12.57 -15.14 -9.70
C SER A 37 -12.72 -13.92 -8.78
N CYS A 38 -13.46 -14.04 -7.67
CA CYS A 38 -13.66 -12.95 -6.70
C CYS A 38 -12.50 -12.74 -5.71
N LEU A 39 -11.46 -13.57 -5.72
CA LEU A 39 -10.36 -13.48 -4.73
C LEU A 39 -9.22 -12.52 -5.10
N VAL A 40 -9.32 -11.78 -6.22
CA VAL A 40 -8.28 -10.82 -6.65
C VAL A 40 -8.60 -9.38 -6.22
N ALA A 41 -9.55 -9.18 -5.30
CA ALA A 41 -9.91 -7.86 -4.80
C ALA A 41 -8.90 -7.36 -3.74
N GLY A 42 -7.83 -6.72 -4.22
CA GLY A 42 -7.23 -5.54 -3.60
C GLY A 42 -6.50 -5.72 -2.28
N CYS A 43 -5.23 -6.14 -2.32
CA CYS A 43 -4.28 -5.76 -1.28
C CYS A 43 -3.93 -4.27 -1.44
N VAL A 44 -4.71 -3.37 -0.84
CA VAL A 44 -4.24 -2.00 -0.58
C VAL A 44 -3.19 -2.11 0.50
N GLY A 45 -1.91 -2.13 0.10
CA GLY A 45 -0.78 -2.21 1.02
C GLY A 45 -0.79 -1.03 2.00
N LYS A 46 -0.43 -1.28 3.26
CA LYS A 46 -0.25 -0.23 4.27
C LYS A 46 0.87 0.72 3.80
N VAL A 47 0.59 2.03 3.80
CA VAL A 47 1.62 3.05 3.54
C VAL A 47 2.62 3.03 4.69
N GLN A 48 3.89 2.80 4.36
CA GLN A 48 4.97 2.70 5.33
C GLN A 48 5.49 4.09 5.70
N THR A 49 5.82 4.28 6.97
CA THR A 49 6.37 5.53 7.50
C THR A 49 7.83 5.33 7.92
N TYR A 50 8.68 6.27 7.57
CA TYR A 50 10.12 6.26 7.84
C TYR A 50 10.49 7.49 8.68
N THR A 51 11.26 7.28 9.74
CA THR A 51 11.76 8.33 10.63
C THR A 51 13.29 8.38 10.66
N ASP A 52 13.94 7.25 10.35
CA ASP A 52 15.39 7.07 10.37
C ASP A 52 15.98 7.14 8.95
N PRO A 53 16.86 8.12 8.65
CA PRO A 53 17.56 8.21 7.37
C PRO A 53 18.50 7.02 7.09
N GLY A 54 18.93 6.29 8.12
CA GLY A 54 19.76 5.08 7.98
C GLY A 54 18.99 3.89 7.38
N GLN A 55 17.66 3.93 7.39
CA GLN A 55 16.81 2.89 6.82
C GLN A 55 16.54 3.17 5.33
N SER A 56 16.99 2.26 4.45
CA SER A 56 16.65 2.35 3.02
C SER A 56 15.17 2.17 2.77
N ILE A 57 14.58 3.12 2.04
CA ILE A 57 13.19 3.08 1.60
C ILE A 57 13.12 2.22 0.34
N ASN A 58 12.39 1.11 0.41
CA ASN A 58 12.22 0.18 -0.70
C ASN A 58 10.74 0.17 -1.11
N VAL A 59 10.43 0.66 -2.31
CA VAL A 59 9.06 0.84 -2.79
C VAL A 59 8.91 0.41 -4.24
N SER A 60 7.72 0.00 -4.66
CA SER A 60 7.42 -0.24 -6.07
C SER A 60 6.99 1.05 -6.78
N THR A 61 7.13 1.09 -8.10
CA THR A 61 6.52 2.17 -8.91
C THR A 61 5.02 2.33 -8.60
N ASN A 62 4.55 3.59 -8.51
CA ASN A 62 3.22 4.01 -8.06
C ASN A 62 2.89 3.80 -6.57
N GLN A 63 3.80 3.23 -5.77
CA GLN A 63 3.58 3.09 -4.33
C GLN A 63 3.86 4.41 -3.60
N GLU A 64 3.09 4.64 -2.54
CA GLU A 64 3.31 5.76 -1.62
C GLU A 64 4.06 5.33 -0.37
N PHE A 65 4.82 6.27 0.20
CA PHE A 65 5.47 6.17 1.50
C PHE A 65 5.48 7.52 2.20
N VAL A 66 5.73 7.52 3.51
CA VAL A 66 5.75 8.74 4.34
C VAL A 66 7.11 8.87 5.02
N ILE A 67 7.67 10.07 5.03
CA ILE A 67 8.76 10.46 5.93
C ILE A 67 8.14 11.28 7.06
N ALA A 68 8.44 10.93 8.31
CA ALA A 68 7.95 11.62 9.50
C ALA A 68 9.14 12.15 10.31
N LEU A 69 9.14 13.45 10.59
CA LEU A 69 10.24 14.15 11.27
C LEU A 69 9.69 14.96 12.43
N GLU A 70 10.29 14.76 13.61
CA GLU A 70 10.03 15.61 14.77
C GLU A 70 10.32 17.08 14.43
N SER A 71 9.42 17.97 14.84
CA SER A 71 9.42 19.37 14.45
C SER A 71 8.81 20.23 15.55
N ASN A 72 9.45 21.34 15.88
CA ASN A 72 8.85 22.33 16.79
C ASN A 72 8.68 23.66 16.06
N ARG A 73 7.60 23.78 15.30
CA ARG A 73 7.30 24.96 14.49
C ARG A 73 7.16 26.26 15.31
N THR A 74 6.97 26.18 16.64
CA THR A 74 6.94 27.38 17.51
C THR A 74 8.29 28.09 17.61
N THR A 75 9.37 27.39 17.27
CA THR A 75 10.74 27.93 17.25
C THR A 75 11.12 28.63 15.94
N GLY A 76 10.24 28.55 14.93
CA GLY A 76 10.46 29.07 13.58
C GLY A 76 11.22 28.14 12.64
N TYR A 77 11.75 27.01 13.13
CA TYR A 77 12.39 26.01 12.28
C TYR A 77 11.34 25.17 11.53
N LEU A 78 11.64 24.89 10.26
CA LEU A 78 10.81 24.09 9.36
C LEU A 78 11.68 23.08 8.60
N TRP A 79 11.09 21.94 8.27
CA TRP A 79 11.69 20.98 7.34
C TRP A 79 11.35 21.35 5.90
N GLU A 80 12.37 21.49 5.06
CA GLU A 80 12.28 21.69 3.61
C GLU A 80 12.78 20.44 2.88
N GLU A 81 11.98 19.93 1.94
CA GLU A 81 12.33 18.79 1.11
C GLU A 81 13.00 19.21 -0.21
N SER A 82 13.94 18.38 -0.67
CA SER A 82 14.55 18.45 -2.00
C SER A 82 14.67 17.04 -2.57
N TYR A 83 14.15 16.82 -3.77
CA TYR A 83 14.06 15.49 -4.39
C TYR A 83 13.98 15.60 -5.92
N ASP A 84 14.21 14.49 -6.62
CA ASP A 84 14.05 14.41 -8.07
C ASP A 84 12.56 14.25 -8.45
N GLU A 85 11.95 15.31 -8.96
CA GLU A 85 10.55 15.34 -9.40
C GLU A 85 10.23 14.39 -10.56
N SER A 86 11.24 13.92 -11.31
CA SER A 86 11.05 12.91 -12.35
C SER A 86 10.90 11.49 -11.79
N MET A 87 11.37 11.26 -10.56
CA MET A 87 11.38 9.97 -9.88
C MET A 87 10.32 9.89 -8.77
N LEU A 88 10.01 11.03 -8.13
CA LEU A 88 9.14 11.13 -6.97
C LEU A 88 8.15 12.29 -7.11
N LYS A 89 6.99 12.17 -6.48
CA LYS A 89 6.02 13.25 -6.32
C LYS A 89 5.68 13.43 -4.85
N LEU A 90 5.81 14.64 -4.32
CA LEU A 90 5.21 15.00 -3.03
C LEU A 90 3.68 15.07 -3.21
N VAL A 91 2.98 14.19 -2.50
CA VAL A 91 1.51 14.07 -2.50
C VAL A 91 0.90 14.97 -1.43
N GLU A 92 1.54 15.04 -0.27
CA GLU A 92 1.06 15.79 0.90
C GLU A 92 2.24 16.18 1.79
N SER A 93 2.19 17.38 2.34
CA SER A 93 3.01 17.82 3.49
C SER A 93 2.06 18.34 4.56
N ARG A 94 2.11 17.76 5.76
CA ARG A 94 1.24 18.14 6.88
C ARG A 94 1.98 18.11 8.21
N TYR A 95 1.53 18.92 9.14
CA TYR A 95 2.04 18.96 10.52
C TYR A 95 0.96 18.50 11.48
N GLU A 96 1.32 17.66 12.44
CA GLU A 96 0.45 17.23 13.54
C GLU A 96 1.08 17.63 14.87
N LEU A 97 0.25 18.09 15.80
CA LEU A 97 0.70 18.46 17.14
C LEU A 97 1.15 17.22 17.92
N GLY A 98 2.19 17.36 18.73
CA GLY A 98 2.59 16.33 19.68
C GLY A 98 1.59 16.23 20.83
N LYS A 99 1.58 15.10 21.53
CA LYS A 99 0.65 14.84 22.65
C LYS A 99 0.69 15.92 23.73
N GLU A 100 1.86 16.47 24.03
CA GLU A 100 2.02 17.54 25.02
C GLU A 100 1.36 18.84 24.56
N ALA A 101 1.50 19.18 23.27
CA ALA A 101 0.84 20.34 22.67
C ALA A 101 -0.68 20.16 22.66
N GLU A 102 -1.17 18.95 22.37
CA GLU A 102 -2.60 18.61 22.46
C GLU A 102 -3.14 18.74 23.90
N GLN A 103 -2.30 18.47 24.91
CA GLN A 103 -2.61 18.67 26.32
C GLN A 103 -2.52 20.14 26.78
N GLY A 104 -2.25 21.06 25.85
CA GLY A 104 -2.21 22.49 26.11
C GLY A 104 -0.85 23.03 26.57
N LEU A 105 0.22 22.23 26.48
CA LEU A 105 1.56 22.71 26.78
C LEU A 105 2.03 23.67 25.68
N VAL A 106 2.11 24.95 26.03
CA VAL A 106 2.57 26.00 25.11
C VAL A 106 4.04 25.77 24.75
N GLY A 107 4.35 25.82 23.46
CA GLY A 107 5.71 25.64 22.93
C GLY A 107 6.12 24.18 22.70
N ALA A 108 5.26 23.21 23.01
CA ALA A 108 5.49 21.82 22.65
C ALA A 108 5.45 21.63 21.11
N GLY A 109 6.34 20.78 20.61
CA GLY A 109 6.45 20.46 19.20
C GLY A 109 5.41 19.45 18.72
N GLY A 110 5.70 18.86 17.57
CA GLY A 110 4.88 17.90 16.86
C GLY A 110 5.71 17.22 15.78
N VAL A 111 5.04 16.76 14.72
CA VAL A 111 5.66 15.95 13.67
C VAL A 111 5.27 16.49 12.30
N ASP A 112 6.25 16.70 11.43
CA ASP A 112 6.06 16.97 10.01
C ASP A 112 6.02 15.64 9.24
N TYR A 113 4.97 15.46 8.45
CA TYR A 113 4.75 14.28 7.60
C TYR A 113 4.80 14.67 6.13
N PHE A 114 5.67 14.00 5.38
CA PHE A 114 5.85 14.18 3.94
C PHE A 114 5.50 12.88 3.23
N ARG A 115 4.40 12.88 2.48
CA ARG A 115 3.93 11.72 1.72
C ARG A 115 4.44 11.82 0.30
N PHE A 116 5.19 10.82 -0.13
CA PHE A 116 5.73 10.73 -1.48
C PHE A 116 5.08 9.58 -2.25
N LYS A 117 4.99 9.75 -3.56
CA LYS A 117 4.65 8.70 -4.52
C LYS A 117 5.83 8.43 -5.44
N ALA A 118 6.22 7.17 -5.56
CA ALA A 118 7.25 6.73 -6.50
C ALA A 118 6.71 6.71 -7.94
N LEU A 119 7.40 7.36 -8.87
CA LEU A 119 6.95 7.53 -10.25
C LEU A 119 7.70 6.63 -11.23
N LYS A 120 9.00 6.40 -11.00
CA LYS A 120 9.89 5.72 -11.94
C LYS A 120 10.92 4.86 -11.21
N ALA A 121 11.14 3.65 -11.73
CA ALA A 121 12.12 2.71 -11.19
C ALA A 121 13.56 3.27 -11.26
N GLY A 122 14.36 2.93 -10.24
CA GLY A 122 15.73 3.39 -10.07
C GLY A 122 16.04 3.78 -8.62
N GLU A 123 17.20 4.35 -8.40
CA GLU A 123 17.64 4.85 -7.10
C GLU A 123 17.59 6.38 -7.09
N THR A 124 17.13 6.96 -5.99
CA THR A 124 17.10 8.41 -5.78
C THR A 124 17.25 8.74 -4.29
N GLU A 125 17.41 10.01 -3.96
CA GLU A 125 17.52 10.49 -2.59
C GLU A 125 16.53 11.63 -2.35
N ILE A 126 16.06 11.72 -1.10
CA ILE A 126 15.29 12.86 -0.59
C ILE A 126 16.15 13.53 0.48
N THR A 127 16.47 14.80 0.28
CA THR A 127 17.16 15.62 1.27
C THR A 127 16.13 16.45 2.03
N MET A 128 16.11 16.30 3.35
CA MET A 128 15.30 17.06 4.27
C MET A 128 16.21 18.03 5.02
N THR A 129 15.93 19.33 4.93
CA THR A 129 16.74 20.41 5.51
C THR A 129 15.94 21.11 6.60
N HIS A 130 16.44 21.12 7.83
CA HIS A 130 15.79 21.78 8.96
C HIS A 130 16.43 23.15 9.17
N LYS A 131 15.71 24.22 8.85
CA LYS A 131 16.21 25.59 9.00
C LYS A 131 15.07 26.57 9.22
N ARG A 132 15.43 27.81 9.53
CA ARG A 132 14.51 28.95 9.45
C ARG A 132 14.53 29.50 8.03
N PRO A 133 13.38 29.71 7.37
CA PRO A 133 13.35 30.18 5.98
C PRO A 133 14.05 31.53 5.72
N TRP A 134 14.25 32.33 6.77
CA TRP A 134 14.89 33.65 6.71
C TRP A 134 16.36 33.65 7.15
N GLU A 135 16.92 32.49 7.51
CA GLU A 135 18.33 32.33 7.91
C GLU A 135 19.06 31.45 6.89
N GLU A 136 20.35 31.70 6.69
CA GLU A 136 21.22 30.86 5.86
C GLU A 136 21.73 29.61 6.60
N GLU A 137 21.66 29.63 7.94
CA GLU A 137 22.16 28.55 8.79
C GLU A 137 21.20 27.34 8.77
N VAL A 138 21.78 26.16 8.52
CA VAL A 138 21.06 24.88 8.56
C VAL A 138 21.30 24.23 9.92
N LEU A 139 20.22 23.93 10.65
CA LEU A 139 20.30 23.26 11.95
C LEU A 139 20.68 21.78 11.79
N GLU A 140 19.99 21.10 10.89
CA GLU A 140 20.28 19.71 10.55
C GLU A 140 19.83 19.38 9.13
N GLN A 141 20.47 18.37 8.54
CA GLN A 141 20.08 17.82 7.25
C GLN A 141 20.02 16.30 7.33
N ARG A 142 18.98 15.71 6.74
CA ARG A 142 18.76 14.26 6.70
C ARG A 142 18.56 13.81 5.27
N VAL A 143 19.25 12.74 4.87
CA VAL A 143 19.19 12.21 3.50
C VAL A 143 18.61 10.80 3.53
N PHE A 144 17.45 10.62 2.91
CA PHE A 144 16.77 9.33 2.79
C PHE A 144 17.05 8.72 1.42
N ARG A 145 17.58 7.49 1.41
CA ARG A 145 17.81 6.73 0.17
C ARG A 145 16.56 5.95 -0.20
N VAL A 146 16.13 6.09 -1.46
CA VAL A 146 14.93 5.47 -2.01
C VAL A 146 15.30 4.57 -3.19
N SER A 147 15.05 3.27 -3.03
CA SER A 147 15.10 2.28 -4.09
C SER A 147 13.69 2.01 -4.61
N ILE A 148 13.46 2.33 -5.89
CA ILE A 148 12.19 2.15 -6.58
C ILE A 148 12.29 0.98 -7.54
N LYS A 149 11.48 -0.05 -7.30
CA LYS A 149 11.41 -1.28 -8.12
C LYS A 149 10.36 -1.22 -9.22
#